data_AF-A0A1A6HAE9-F1
#
_entry.id   AF-A0A1A6HAE9-F1
#
_cell.length_a   1.000
_cell.length_b   1.000
_cell.length_c   1.000
_cell.angle_alpha   90.00
_cell.angle_beta   90.00
_cell.angle_gamma   90.00
#
_symmetry.space_group_name_H-M   'P 1'
#
loop_
_entity.id
_entity.type
_entity.pdbx_description
1 polymer ?
#
loop_
_entity_poly.entity_id
_entity_poly.type
_entity_poly.pdbx_seq_one_letter_code
_entity_poly.pdbx_strand_id
1 'polypeptide(L)' 'NGQLSQTLQQAYLPSVDYTICSSSSYWGSTVKRTMVCAGGDGVRSGCQ' A
#
# COMPACT_ATOMS: atom_id res chain seq x y z
N ASN A 1 0.67 19.09 -0.56
CA ASN A 1 1.90 18.65 0.14
C ASN A 1 1.76 18.96 1.61
N GLY A 2 1.75 17.92 2.46
CA GLY A 2 1.67 18.04 3.92
C GLY A 2 3.01 18.41 4.57
N GLN A 3 2.98 18.76 5.86
CA GLN A 3 4.18 19.05 6.65
C GLN A 3 4.83 17.75 7.14
N LEU A 4 6.16 17.74 7.23
CA LEU A 4 6.91 16.64 7.83
C LEU A 4 6.61 16.57 9.33
N SER A 5 6.24 15.39 9.83
CA SER A 5 5.97 15.19 11.25
C SER A 5 7.27 15.25 12.06
N GLN A 6 7.21 15.88 13.24
CA GLN A 6 8.31 15.86 14.22
C GLN A 6 8.40 14.51 14.96
N THR A 7 7.37 13.67 14.85
CA THR A 7 7.34 12.35 15.51
C THR A 7 7.13 11.26 14.47
N LEU A 8 7.81 10.13 14.65
CA LEU A 8 7.67 8.97 13.79
C LEU A 8 6.22 8.49 13.77
N GLN A 9 5.58 8.55 12.61
CA GLN A 9 4.24 7.98 12.39
C GLN A 9 4.37 6.53 11.96
N GLN A 10 3.45 5.70 12.41
CA GLN A 10 3.42 4.27 12.10
C GLN A 10 1.99 3.85 11.78
N ALA A 11 1.84 2.92 10.83
CA ALA A 11 0.59 2.29 10.51
C ALA A 11 0.82 0.81 10.23
N TYR A 12 -0.08 -0.02 10.73
CA TYR A 12 -0.08 -1.44 10.37
C TYR A 12 -0.69 -1.62 8.98
N LEU A 13 0.07 -2.24 8.08
CA LEU A 13 -0.37 -2.59 6.74
C LEU A 13 -0.12 -4.09 6.49
N PRO A 14 -1.16 -4.89 6.19
CA PRO A 14 -0.97 -6.30 5.87
C PRO A 14 -0.29 -6.45 4.50
N SER A 15 0.57 -7.45 4.35
CA SER A 15 1.13 -7.81 3.03
C SER A 15 0.06 -8.44 2.14
N VAL A 16 0.11 -8.15 0.84
CA VAL A 16 -0.81 -8.67 -0.15
C VAL A 16 -0.03 -9.45 -1.21
N ASP A 17 -0.56 -10.62 -1.59
CA ASP A 17 0.06 -11.44 -2.63
C ASP A 17 0.07 -10.73 -3.99
N TYR A 18 1.12 -10.96 -4.78
CA TYR A 18 1.26 -10.38 -6.12
C TYR A 18 0.06 -10.69 -7.02
N THR A 19 -0.51 -11.91 -6.97
CA THR A 19 -1.66 -12.29 -7.80
C THR A 19 -2.92 -11.48 -7.45
N ILE A 20 -3.04 -11.04 -6.20
CA ILE A 20 -4.16 -10.21 -5.74
C ILE A 20 -3.91 -8.76 -6.12
N CYS A 21 -2.75 -8.20 -5.80
CA CYS A 21 -2.49 -6.77 -6.01
C CYS A 21 -2.32 -6.40 -7.49
N SER A 22 -1.97 -7.36 -8.35
CA SER A 22 -1.96 -7.19 -9.82
C SER A 22 -3.33 -7.35 -10.47
N SER A 23 -4.38 -7.69 -9.71
CA SER A 23 -5.76 -7.69 -10.21
C SER A 23 -6.25 -6.27 -10.53
N SER A 24 -7.19 -6.16 -11.47
CA SER A 24 -7.79 -4.87 -11.85
C SER A 24 -8.61 -4.22 -10.74
N SER A 25 -9.07 -5.00 -9.76
CA SER A 25 -9.74 -4.49 -8.54
C SER A 25 -8.78 -3.81 -7.56
N TYR A 26 -7.47 -4.01 -7.74
CA TYR A 26 -6.41 -3.40 -6.94
C TYR A 26 -5.63 -2.38 -7.80
N TRP A 27 -4.33 -2.58 -8.01
CA TRP A 27 -3.46 -1.67 -8.76
C TRP A 27 -3.19 -2.13 -10.20
N GLY A 28 -3.66 -3.33 -10.55
CA GLY A 28 -3.62 -3.86 -11.92
C GLY A 28 -2.22 -3.98 -12.48
N SER A 29 -2.07 -3.61 -13.75
CA SER A 29 -0.83 -3.67 -14.52
C SER A 29 0.27 -2.73 -14.03
N THR A 30 -0.02 -1.84 -13.08
CA THR A 30 0.99 -0.95 -12.47
C THR A 30 2.00 -1.73 -11.63
N VAL A 31 1.60 -2.88 -11.08
CA VAL A 31 2.44 -3.70 -10.20
C VAL A 31 3.39 -4.60 -11.01
N LYS A 32 4.69 -4.48 -10.72
CA LYS A 32 5.74 -5.32 -11.31
C LYS A 32 6.09 -6.48 -10.37
N ARG A 33 6.60 -7.60 -10.92
CA ARG A 33 7.06 -8.76 -10.13
C ARG A 33 8.22 -8.45 -9.17
N THR A 34 8.89 -7.30 -9.35
CA THR A 34 9.95 -6.80 -8.47
C THR A 34 9.45 -5.91 -7.34
N MET A 35 8.12 -5.80 -7.15
CA MET A 35 7.49 -4.99 -6.11
C MET A 35 6.83 -5.88 -5.06
N VAL A 36 6.70 -5.36 -3.85
CA VAL A 36 5.90 -5.96 -2.77
C VAL A 36 4.68 -5.08 -2.53
N CYS A 37 3.53 -5.70 -2.33
CA CYS A 37 2.27 -5.03 -2.06
C CYS A 37 1.93 -5.10 -0.58
N ALA A 38 1.53 -3.98 0.02
CA ALA A 38 1.06 -3.91 1.40
C ALA A 38 -0.06 -2.87 1.55
N GLY A 39 -1.07 -3.19 2.35
CA GLY A 39 -2.28 -2.39 2.50
C GLY A 39 -3.26 -2.56 1.34
N GLY A 40 -4.02 -1.52 1.03
CA GLY A 40 -5.01 -1.54 -0.07
C GLY A 40 -6.27 -2.36 0.24
N ASP A 41 -6.50 -2.72 1.51
CA ASP A 41 -7.74 -3.37 1.98
C ASP A 41 -8.93 -2.39 2.07
N GLY A 42 -8.69 -1.10 1.82
CA GLY A 42 -9.69 -0.03 1.93
C GLY A 42 -10.03 0.35 3.37
N VAL A 43 -9.45 -0.32 4.37
CA VAL A 43 -9.72 -0.11 5.80
C VAL A 43 -8.57 0.64 6.47
N ARG A 44 -7.33 0.34 6.10
CA ARG A 44 -6.12 0.90 6.72
C ARG A 44 -5.26 1.61 5.69
N SER A 45 -4.84 2.83 6.00
CA SER A 45 -3.91 3.63 5.20
C SER A 45 -2.77 4.15 6.06
N GLY A 46 -1.56 4.15 5.50
CA GLY A 46 -0.36 4.70 6.16
C GLY A 46 0.03 6.10 5.66
N CYS A 47 -0.64 6.59 4.62
CA CYS A 47 -0.36 7.89 4.02
C CYS A 47 -1.58 8.81 4.19
N GLN A 48 -1.32 10.06 4.58
CA GLN A 48 -2.26 11.18 4.62
C GLN A 48 -1.77 12.28 3.68
#